data_AF-A0AAN8P533-F1
#
_entry.id   AF-A0AAN8P533-F1
#
_cell.length_a   1.000
_cell.length_b   1.000
_cell.length_c   1.000
_cell.angle_alpha   90.00
_cell.angle_beta   90.00
_cell.angle_gamma   90.00
#
_symmetry.space_group_name_H-M   'P 1'
#
loop_
_entity.id
_entity.type
_entity.pdbx_description
1 polymer ?
#
loop_
_entity_poly.entity_id
_entity_poly.type
_entity_poly.pdbx_seq_one_letter_code
_entity_poly.pdbx_strand_id
1 'polypeptide(L)'
;MKSVIPTVILVLVLVTSTQSAVFLERQPLILGHEGKCYDREENIFYKAGQEMKWTGDECGRKICAGSFGIEIQTCGKIAVPPECHVKSDPTLPYPKCCGWITCPRTISFTEDSDNEVD
;
A
#
# COMPACT_ATOMS: atom_id res chain seq x y z
N MET A 1 -30.96 29.04 -3.50
CA MET A 1 -29.59 28.68 -3.06
C MET A 1 -29.47 27.17 -3.19
N LYS A 2 -28.67 26.66 -4.15
CA LYS A 2 -28.57 25.22 -4.41
C LYS A 2 -27.75 24.57 -3.29
N SER A 3 -28.29 23.52 -2.68
CA SER A 3 -27.66 22.83 -1.54
C SER A 3 -26.32 22.23 -1.97
N VAL A 4 -25.22 22.77 -1.45
CA VAL A 4 -23.83 22.32 -1.69
C VAL A 4 -23.41 21.20 -0.73
N ILE A 5 -24.22 20.96 0.31
CA ILE A 5 -23.97 19.98 1.37
C ILE A 5 -23.85 18.53 0.85
N PRO A 6 -24.76 18.01 -0.02
CA PRO A 6 -24.66 16.62 -0.46
C PRO A 6 -23.42 16.39 -1.35
N THR A 7 -22.99 17.41 -2.10
CA THR A 7 -21.80 17.34 -2.94
C THR A 7 -20.53 17.28 -2.11
N VAL A 8 -20.46 18.02 -1.00
CA VAL A 8 -19.31 17.98 -0.07
C VAL A 8 -19.20 16.63 0.63
N ILE A 9 -20.33 16.05 1.04
CA ILE A 9 -20.34 14.73 1.71
C ILE A 9 -19.87 13.63 0.75
N LEU A 10 -20.33 13.64 -0.51
CA LEU A 10 -19.91 12.64 -1.51
C LEU A 10 -18.40 12.67 -1.78
N VAL A 11 -17.80 13.86 -1.82
CA VAL A 11 -16.35 14.02 -2.04
C VAL A 11 -15.55 13.48 -0.84
N LEU A 12 -16.02 13.69 0.39
CA LEU A 12 -15.35 13.20 1.60
C LEU A 12 -15.30 11.66 1.69
N VAL A 13 -16.34 10.95 1.23
CA VAL A 13 -16.37 9.47 1.25
C VAL A 13 -15.35 8.85 0.30
N LEU A 14 -15.03 9.53 -0.81
CA LEU A 14 -14.10 8.99 -1.82
C LEU A 14 -12.62 9.08 -1.40
N VAL A 15 -12.28 9.86 -0.36
CA VAL A 15 -10.88 10.08 0.05
C VAL A 15 -10.39 9.04 1.08
N THR A 16 -11.27 8.19 1.61
CA THR A 16 -10.94 7.31 2.76
C THR A 16 -10.37 5.93 2.41
N SER A 17 -10.14 5.59 1.13
CA SER A 17 -9.93 4.20 0.71
C SER A 17 -8.50 3.81 0.28
N THR A 18 -7.43 4.39 0.85
CA THR A 18 -6.06 3.91 0.59
C THR A 18 -5.34 3.54 1.88
N GLN A 19 -5.37 2.25 2.25
CA GLN A 19 -4.55 1.70 3.32
C GLN A 19 -3.20 1.23 2.76
N SER A 20 -2.29 2.18 2.53
CA SER A 20 -0.89 1.88 2.23
C SER A 20 -0.05 2.39 3.39
N ALA A 21 0.77 1.52 3.99
CA ALA A 21 1.78 1.93 4.94
C ALA A 21 2.97 2.47 4.13
N VAL A 22 3.19 3.78 4.22
CA VAL A 22 4.33 4.46 3.62
C VAL A 22 5.17 5.01 4.76
N PHE A 23 6.45 4.64 4.79
CA PHE A 23 7.42 5.20 5.72
C PHE A 23 8.46 5.98 4.93
N LEU A 24 8.66 7.25 5.28
CA LEU A 24 9.70 8.07 4.67
C LEU A 24 10.88 8.20 5.63
N GLU A 25 11.99 7.56 5.28
CA GLU A 25 13.26 7.79 5.94
C GLU A 25 13.90 9.06 5.39
N ARG A 26 13.83 10.16 6.15
CA ARG A 26 14.54 11.40 5.79
C ARG A 26 16.04 11.22 5.92
N GLN A 27 16.78 11.69 4.91
CA GLN A 27 18.23 11.55 4.86
C GLN A 27 18.93 12.92 4.79
N PRO A 28 20.12 13.05 5.39
CA PRO A 28 20.92 14.26 5.24
C PRO A 28 21.42 14.40 3.79
N LEU A 29 21.63 15.64 3.35
CA LEU A 29 22.30 15.91 2.07
C LEU A 29 23.75 15.41 2.13
N ILE A 30 24.14 14.59 1.16
CA ILE A 30 25.50 14.06 1.05
C ILE A 30 26.20 14.78 -0.10
N LEU A 31 27.28 15.51 0.22
CA LEU A 31 28.05 16.28 -0.74
C LEU A 31 28.63 15.36 -1.84
N GLY A 32 28.46 15.75 -3.11
CA GLY A 32 28.87 14.93 -4.27
C GLY A 32 27.85 13.86 -4.69
N HIS A 33 26.77 13.69 -3.93
CA HIS A 33 25.68 12.74 -4.22
C HIS A 33 24.31 13.44 -4.24
N GLU A 34 24.29 14.69 -4.70
CA GLU A 34 23.07 15.49 -4.80
C GLU A 34 22.00 14.78 -5.62
N GLY A 35 20.76 14.76 -5.10
CA GLY A 35 19.63 14.09 -5.75
C GLY A 35 19.67 12.56 -5.74
N LYS A 36 20.62 11.93 -5.03
CA LYS A 36 20.66 10.48 -4.79
C LYS A 36 20.28 10.18 -3.34
N CYS A 37 19.74 8.99 -3.13
CA CYS A 37 19.50 8.44 -1.80
C CYS A 37 20.59 7.45 -1.45
N TYR A 38 20.93 7.36 -0.16
CA TYR A 38 21.95 6.45 0.35
C TYR A 38 21.31 5.37 1.21
N ASP A 39 21.30 4.14 0.73
CA ASP A 39 20.86 3.00 1.52
C ASP A 39 21.95 2.61 2.51
N ARG A 40 21.71 2.76 3.81
CA ARG A 40 22.72 2.41 4.83
C ARG A 40 22.87 0.91 5.02
N GLU A 41 21.79 0.14 4.83
CA GLU A 41 21.80 -1.31 5.04
C GLU A 41 22.62 -1.98 3.94
N GLU A 42 22.37 -1.57 2.69
CA GLU A 42 23.03 -2.12 1.50
C GLU A 42 24.33 -1.38 1.14
N ASN A 43 24.59 -0.23 1.79
CA ASN A 43 25.71 0.65 1.53
C ASN A 43 25.83 1.12 0.06
N ILE A 44 24.70 1.51 -0.54
CA ILE A 44 24.62 1.93 -1.96
C ILE A 44 23.97 3.28 -2.15
N PHE A 45 24.34 3.97 -3.23
CA PHE A 45 23.64 5.16 -3.70
C PHE A 45 22.80 4.84 -4.92
N TYR A 46 21.57 5.36 -4.96
CA TYR A 46 20.69 5.20 -6.11
C TYR A 46 19.92 6.49 -6.41
N LYS A 47 19.48 6.61 -7.67
CA LYS A 47 18.94 7.87 -8.21
C LYS A 47 17.52 8.12 -7.72
N ALA A 48 17.11 9.39 -7.66
CA ALA A 48 15.70 9.75 -7.47
C ALA A 48 14.78 9.00 -8.46
N GLY A 49 13.67 8.49 -7.95
CA GLY A 49 12.70 7.67 -8.67
C GLY A 49 13.11 6.22 -8.89
N GLN A 50 14.34 5.83 -8.58
CA GLN A 50 14.76 4.43 -8.71
C GLN A 50 14.18 3.59 -7.56
N GLU A 51 13.63 2.43 -7.93
CA GLU A 51 13.08 1.46 -7.00
C GLU A 51 14.11 0.37 -6.68
N MET A 52 14.16 -0.04 -5.42
CA MET A 52 14.98 -1.14 -4.92
C MET A 52 14.10 -2.11 -4.13
N LYS A 53 14.51 -3.39 -4.07
CA LYS A 53 13.83 -4.38 -3.24
C LYS A 53 14.00 -4.01 -1.76
N TRP A 54 12.93 -4.10 -0.98
CA TRP A 54 13.01 -4.01 0.48
C TRP A 54 13.63 -5.29 1.05
N THR A 55 14.54 -5.13 2.01
CA THR A 55 15.36 -6.20 2.59
C THR A 55 14.90 -6.63 3.98
N GLY A 56 13.86 -6.00 4.52
CA GLY A 56 13.23 -6.44 5.77
C GLY A 56 12.42 -7.74 5.60
N ASP A 57 11.85 -8.22 6.71
CA ASP A 57 11.18 -9.52 6.80
C ASP A 57 9.88 -9.62 5.98
N GLU A 58 9.31 -8.49 5.56
CA GLU A 58 8.04 -8.40 4.86
C GLU A 58 8.18 -7.96 3.40
N CYS A 59 7.20 -8.32 2.56
CA CYS A 59 7.16 -7.89 1.17
C CYS A 59 7.01 -6.36 1.10
N GLY A 60 7.95 -5.72 0.40
CA GLY A 60 7.96 -4.28 0.22
C GLY A 60 8.93 -3.81 -0.85
N ARG A 61 8.98 -2.50 -1.06
CA ARG A 61 9.95 -1.82 -1.91
C ARG A 61 10.46 -0.53 -1.29
N LYS A 62 11.67 -0.12 -1.71
CA LYS A 62 12.28 1.18 -1.44
C LYS A 62 12.20 2.04 -2.71
N ILE A 63 11.91 3.31 -2.58
CA ILE A 63 11.91 4.28 -3.68
C ILE A 63 12.71 5.49 -3.22
N CYS A 64 13.71 5.90 -4.01
CA CYS A 64 14.43 7.13 -3.69
C CYS A 64 13.57 8.34 -4.02
N ALA A 65 13.14 9.10 -3.01
CA ALA A 65 12.43 10.37 -3.16
C ALA A 65 13.40 11.55 -3.37
N GLY A 66 14.60 11.30 -3.92
CA GLY A 66 15.64 12.30 -4.12
C GLY A 66 16.11 12.91 -2.80
N SER A 67 16.18 14.25 -2.72
CA SER A 67 16.63 14.96 -1.52
C SER A 67 15.70 14.81 -0.31
N PHE A 68 14.51 14.19 -0.46
CA PHE A 68 13.60 13.93 0.65
C PHE A 68 13.94 12.65 1.42
N GLY A 69 14.70 11.73 0.81
CA GLY A 69 15.13 10.47 1.43
C GLY A 69 14.53 9.23 0.76
N ILE A 70 14.44 8.13 1.51
CA ILE A 70 13.99 6.82 0.99
C ILE A 70 12.56 6.56 1.46
N GLU A 71 11.66 6.37 0.51
CA GLU A 71 10.30 5.93 0.76
C GLU A 71 10.22 4.40 0.77
N ILE A 72 9.70 3.84 1.85
CA ILE A 72 9.48 2.40 2.02
C ILE A 72 7.98 2.14 1.95
N GLN A 73 7.59 1.24 1.05
CA GLN A 73 6.21 0.79 0.88
C GLN A 73 6.11 -0.69 1.19
N THR A 74 5.24 -1.05 2.14
CA THR A 74 4.96 -2.45 2.50
C THR A 74 3.53 -2.84 2.13
N CYS A 75 3.20 -4.12 2.28
CA CYS A 75 1.84 -4.59 2.02
C CYS A 75 0.85 -4.07 3.06
N GLY A 76 -0.35 -3.70 2.61
CA GLY A 76 -1.45 -3.37 3.52
C GLY A 76 -1.89 -4.58 4.34
N LYS A 77 -2.42 -4.34 5.54
CA LYS A 77 -3.05 -5.39 6.34
C LYS A 77 -4.41 -5.74 5.74
N ILE A 78 -4.70 -7.03 5.64
CA ILE A 78 -5.93 -7.55 5.04
C ILE A 78 -6.72 -8.29 6.13
N ALA A 79 -7.98 -7.91 6.33
CA ALA A 79 -8.91 -8.68 7.14
C ALA A 79 -9.40 -9.89 6.33
N VAL A 80 -9.29 -11.09 6.90
CA VAL A 80 -9.63 -12.34 6.21
C VAL A 80 -10.98 -12.83 6.73
N PRO A 81 -12.00 -12.97 5.87
CA PRO A 81 -13.29 -13.56 6.26
C PRO A 81 -13.13 -15.03 6.70
N PRO A 82 -14.09 -15.57 7.46
CA PRO A 82 -14.14 -17.01 7.77
C PRO A 82 -14.06 -17.85 6.49
N GLU A 83 -13.45 -19.03 6.58
CA GLU A 83 -13.23 -19.97 5.46
C GLU A 83 -12.29 -19.48 4.33
N CYS A 84 -11.88 -18.22 4.33
CA CYS A 84 -10.90 -17.69 3.39
C CYS A 84 -9.46 -17.79 3.95
N HIS A 85 -8.47 -17.81 3.07
CA HIS A 85 -7.05 -17.79 3.45
C HIS A 85 -6.26 -16.82 2.59
N VAL A 86 -5.15 -16.31 3.14
CA VAL A 86 -4.21 -15.46 2.39
C VAL A 86 -3.20 -16.34 1.68
N LYS A 87 -3.04 -16.12 0.38
CA LYS A 87 -1.90 -16.64 -0.38
C LYS A 87 -0.97 -15.50 -0.74
N SER A 88 0.33 -15.71 -0.64
CA SER A 88 1.36 -14.76 -1.05
C SER A 88 2.49 -15.50 -1.76
N ASP A 89 3.25 -14.77 -2.56
CA ASP A 89 4.45 -15.29 -3.22
C ASP A 89 5.63 -14.33 -2.99
N PRO A 90 6.52 -14.61 -2.01
CA PRO A 90 7.62 -13.72 -1.66
C PRO A 90 8.70 -13.63 -2.75
N THR A 91 8.65 -14.48 -3.78
CA THR A 91 9.61 -14.46 -4.88
C THR A 91 9.31 -13.37 -5.91
N LEU A 92 8.07 -12.87 -5.95
CA LEU A 92 7.64 -11.83 -6.87
C LEU A 92 8.06 -10.43 -6.39
N PRO A 93 8.20 -9.45 -7.30
CA PRO A 93 8.43 -8.06 -6.91
C PRO A 93 7.17 -7.45 -6.29
N TYR A 94 7.33 -6.48 -5.38
CA TYR A 94 6.21 -5.67 -4.90
C TYR A 94 5.49 -4.97 -6.08
N PRO A 95 4.14 -4.85 -6.07
CA PRO A 95 3.19 -5.31 -5.06
C PRO A 95 2.74 -6.77 -5.26
N LYS A 96 3.29 -7.50 -6.24
CA LYS A 96 2.85 -8.88 -6.56
C LYS A 96 3.23 -9.90 -5.50
N CYS A 97 4.21 -9.62 -4.65
CA CYS A 97 4.48 -10.46 -3.47
C CYS A 97 3.48 -10.26 -2.32
N CYS A 98 2.61 -9.26 -2.38
CA CYS A 98 1.59 -9.05 -1.36
C CYS A 98 0.54 -10.15 -1.38
N GLY A 99 -0.03 -10.42 -0.21
CA GLY A 99 -1.05 -11.45 -0.05
C GLY A 99 -2.35 -11.09 -0.77
N TRP A 100 -3.03 -12.09 -1.33
CA TRP A 100 -4.39 -11.99 -1.84
C TRP A 100 -5.29 -13.03 -1.16
N ILE A 101 -6.57 -12.69 -1.00
CA ILE A 101 -7.55 -13.57 -0.38
C ILE A 101 -7.99 -14.62 -1.40
N THR A 102 -7.92 -15.88 -0.99
CA THR A 102 -8.52 -17.00 -1.71
C THR A 102 -9.63 -17.59 -0.84
N CYS A 103 -10.86 -17.60 -1.34
CA CYS A 103 -12.01 -18.20 -0.66
C CYS A 103 -12.48 -19.46 -1.41
N PRO A 104 -13.01 -20.47 -0.71
CA PRO A 104 -13.72 -21.57 -1.34
C PRO A 104 -14.93 -21.03 -2.12
N ARG A 105 -15.27 -21.66 -3.25
CA ARG A 105 -16.31 -21.21 -4.19
C ARG A 105 -17.75 -21.23 -3.64
N THR A 106 -17.94 -21.61 -2.38
CA THR A 106 -19.26 -21.87 -1.77
C THR A 106 -19.79 -20.74 -0.88
N ILE A 107 -19.18 -19.55 -0.88
CA ILE A 107 -19.84 -18.37 -0.32
C ILE A 107 -20.69 -17.74 -1.42
N SER A 108 -21.85 -18.34 -1.68
CA SER A 108 -22.97 -17.59 -2.25
C SER A 108 -23.29 -16.48 -1.27
N PHE A 109 -23.08 -15.23 -1.68
CA PHE A 109 -23.73 -14.10 -1.03
C PHE A 109 -25.23 -14.35 -1.15
N THR A 110 -25.86 -14.90 -0.10
CA THR A 110 -27.28 -14.66 0.08
C THR A 110 -27.37 -13.17 0.37
N GLU A 111 -27.68 -12.40 -0.67
CA GLU A 111 -28.30 -11.09 -0.51
C GLU A 111 -29.55 -11.34 0.34
N ASP A 112 -29.45 -11.11 1.65
CA ASP A 112 -30.58 -10.95 2.55
C ASP A 112 -31.37 -9.73 2.05
N SER A 113 -32.31 -10.00 1.16
CA SER A 113 -33.34 -9.05 0.71
C SER A 113 -34.71 -9.61 1.05
N ASP A 114 -34.96 -9.89 2.32
CA ASP A 114 -36.31 -10.07 2.83
C ASP A 114 -36.73 -8.77 3.54
N ASN A 115 -37.11 -7.78 2.73
CA ASN A 115 -38.04 -6.74 3.16
C ASN A 115 -39.44 -7.16 2.68
N GLU A 116 -40.14 -7.95 3.48
CA GLU A 116 -41.60 -8.08 3.38
C GLU A 116 -42.19 -7.37 4.62
N VAL A 117 -42.81 -6.23 4.39
CA VAL A 117 -43.65 -5.51 5.37
C VAL A 117 -45.07 -5.56 4.80
N ASP A 118 -45.93 -6.35 5.43
CA ASP A 118 -47.39 -6.21 5.34
C ASP A 118 -47.87 -4.97 6.12
#